data_AF-A0A848ASI9-F1
#
_entry.id   AF-A0A848ASI9-F1
#
_cell.length_a   1.000
_cell.length_b   1.000
_cell.length_c   1.000
_cell.angle_alpha   90.00
_cell.angle_beta   90.00
_cell.angle_gamma   90.00
#
_symmetry.space_group_name_H-M   'P 1'
#
loop_
_entity.id
_entity.type
_entity.pdbx_description
1 polymer ?
#
loop_
_entity_poly.entity_id
_entity_poly.type
_entity_poly.pdbx_seq_one_letter_code
_entity_poly.pdbx_strand_id
1 'polypeptide(L)'
;MNRLKELKQLRNLAESLQLENCQILRKYNMQELCSIYNGIGPDAFPSWLRDAISALHPTLAVVALIHDVEWHESDQSQEKFDESNARFKQNGYIAAKAEYAWYDPRRYIVMNQARRFGNICQKFGWKAWTSPCECAVCEKKRRKEKKENA
;
A
#
# COMPACT_ATOMS: atom_id res chain seq x y z
N MET A 1 -11.24 -8.37 14.56
CA MET A 1 -9.86 -8.87 14.81
C MET A 1 -8.97 -7.69 15.19
N ASN A 2 -7.96 -7.88 16.03
CA ASN A 2 -7.03 -6.81 16.43
C ASN A 2 -6.21 -6.34 15.21
N ARG A 3 -6.29 -5.06 14.83
CA ARG A 3 -5.61 -4.45 13.66
C ARG A 3 -4.09 -4.72 13.63
N LEU A 4 -3.45 -4.82 14.79
CA LEU A 4 -2.03 -5.17 14.90
C LEU A 4 -1.75 -6.61 14.46
N LYS A 5 -2.67 -7.54 14.75
CA LYS A 5 -2.55 -8.95 14.33
C LYS A 5 -2.65 -9.08 12.82
N GLU A 6 -3.58 -8.35 12.21
CA GLU A 6 -3.74 -8.29 10.75
C GLU A 6 -2.49 -7.72 10.07
N LEU A 7 -1.99 -6.57 10.53
CA LEU A 7 -0.75 -5.99 10.00
C LEU A 7 0.45 -6.92 10.12
N LYS A 8 0.58 -7.64 11.23
CA LYS A 8 1.63 -8.64 11.39
C LYS A 8 1.49 -9.77 10.37
N GLN A 9 0.27 -10.22 10.09
CA GLN A 9 0.01 -11.22 9.04
C GLN A 9 0.35 -10.68 7.65
N LEU A 10 -0.03 -9.44 7.33
CA LEU A 10 0.28 -8.80 6.06
C LEU A 10 1.79 -8.65 5.87
N ARG A 11 2.53 -8.20 6.88
CA ARG A 11 4.00 -8.09 6.81
C ARG A 11 4.65 -9.46 6.57
N ASN A 12 4.23 -10.49 7.31
CA ASN A 12 4.75 -11.84 7.10
C ASN A 12 4.41 -12.36 5.69
N LEU A 13 3.21 -12.07 5.20
CA LEU A 13 2.79 -12.45 3.86
C LEU A 13 3.66 -11.77 2.80
N ALA A 14 3.92 -10.46 2.93
CA ALA A 14 4.78 -9.70 2.02
C ALA A 14 6.17 -10.32 1.88
N GLU A 15 6.77 -10.69 3.01
CA GLU A 15 8.09 -11.34 3.05
C GLU A 15 8.05 -12.75 2.47
N SER A 16 7.01 -13.55 2.80
CA SER A 16 6.86 -14.92 2.29
C SER A 16 6.66 -14.99 0.78
N LEU A 17 5.95 -14.01 0.21
CA LEU A 17 5.70 -13.88 -1.23
C LEU A 17 6.85 -13.18 -1.96
N GLN A 18 7.87 -12.69 -1.23
CA GLN A 18 8.98 -11.92 -1.76
C GLN A 18 8.51 -10.74 -2.63
N LEU A 19 7.47 -10.03 -2.16
CA LEU A 19 6.95 -8.87 -2.89
C LEU A 19 8.04 -7.81 -3.07
N GLU A 20 8.04 -7.15 -4.23
CA GLU A 20 8.98 -6.09 -4.54
C GLU A 20 8.90 -5.00 -3.47
N ASN A 21 10.08 -4.57 -3.00
CA ASN A 21 10.27 -3.57 -1.96
C ASN A 21 9.63 -3.90 -0.59
N CYS A 22 9.26 -5.16 -0.29
CA CYS A 22 8.70 -5.53 1.01
C CYS A 22 9.59 -5.18 2.22
N GLN A 23 10.90 -4.99 2.00
CA GLN A 23 11.87 -4.61 3.03
C GLN A 23 11.60 -3.22 3.62
N ILE A 24 10.91 -2.34 2.90
CA ILE A 24 10.53 -1.01 3.40
C ILE A 24 9.69 -1.09 4.70
N LEU A 25 8.90 -2.16 4.84
CA LEU A 25 8.07 -2.41 6.03
C LEU A 25 8.90 -2.63 7.30
N ARG A 26 10.19 -2.96 7.18
CA ARG A 26 11.08 -3.21 8.33
C ARG A 26 11.57 -1.93 9.00
N LYS A 27 11.49 -0.79 8.30
CA LYS A 27 11.86 0.53 8.85
C LYS A 27 10.91 0.99 9.96
N TYR A 28 9.71 0.41 10.03
CA TYR A 28 8.63 0.83 10.91
C TYR A 28 8.23 -0.29 11.86
N ASN A 29 7.91 0.10 13.10
CA ASN A 29 7.27 -0.81 14.06
C ASN A 29 5.77 -0.98 13.74
N MET A 30 5.10 -1.93 14.40
CA MET A 30 3.70 -2.24 14.10
C MET A 30 2.74 -1.07 14.36
N GLN A 31 3.02 -0.23 15.36
CA GLN A 31 2.21 0.94 15.68
C GLN A 31 2.35 2.04 14.62
N GLU A 32 3.57 2.26 14.12
CA GLU A 32 3.85 3.17 13.01
C GLU A 32 3.19 2.68 11.72
N LEU A 33 3.37 1.40 11.37
CA LEU A 33 2.68 0.80 10.22
C LEU A 33 1.17 0.92 10.36
N CYS A 34 0.61 0.76 11.56
CA CYS A 34 -0.83 0.95 11.79
C CYS A 34 -1.30 2.40 11.59
N SER A 35 -0.40 3.36 11.78
CA SER A 35 -0.67 4.80 11.58
C SER A 35 -0.46 5.23 10.13
N ILE A 36 0.35 4.49 9.36
CA ILE A 36 0.62 4.74 7.93
C ILE A 36 -0.40 4.01 7.06
N TYR A 37 -0.72 2.76 7.41
CA TYR A 37 -1.61 1.90 6.64
C TYR A 37 -3.05 2.41 6.72
N ASN A 38 -3.51 2.96 5.60
CA ASN A 38 -4.85 3.51 5.45
C ASN A 38 -5.87 2.45 5.01
N GLY A 39 -5.41 1.22 4.77
CA GLY A 39 -6.22 0.18 4.16
C GLY A 39 -6.15 0.28 2.64
N ILE A 40 -6.97 -0.51 1.96
CA ILE A 40 -6.98 -0.48 0.51
C ILE A 40 -7.93 0.63 0.03
N GLY A 41 -7.37 1.81 -0.18
CA GLY A 41 -7.97 2.88 -0.98
C GLY A 41 -8.05 4.22 -0.25
N PRO A 42 -7.64 5.34 -0.89
CA PRO A 42 -7.95 6.67 -0.39
C PRO A 42 -9.48 6.87 -0.38
N ASP A 43 -9.96 7.74 0.51
CA ASP A 43 -11.37 8.17 0.57
C ASP A 43 -11.91 8.69 -0.78
N ALA A 44 -11.03 9.02 -1.73
CA ALA A 44 -11.33 9.44 -3.09
C ALA A 44 -11.76 8.30 -4.04
N PHE A 45 -11.64 7.02 -3.66
CA PHE A 45 -12.02 5.91 -4.53
C PHE A 45 -13.54 5.70 -4.55
N PRO A 46 -14.15 5.41 -5.73
CA PRO A 46 -15.58 5.09 -5.84
C PRO A 46 -15.99 3.92 -4.92
N SER A 47 -17.20 3.94 -4.38
CA SER A 47 -17.71 2.89 -3.46
C SER A 47 -17.61 1.48 -4.05
N TRP A 48 -18.01 1.30 -5.32
CA TRP A 48 -17.90 0.02 -6.03
C TRP A 48 -16.46 -0.51 -6.10
N LEU A 49 -15.47 0.39 -6.04
CA LEU A 49 -14.06 0.05 -6.06
C LEU A 49 -13.60 -0.46 -4.68
N ARG A 50 -14.09 0.16 -3.59
CA ARG A 50 -13.85 -0.28 -2.20
C ARG A 50 -14.50 -1.64 -1.90
N ASP A 51 -15.71 -1.88 -2.41
CA ASP A 51 -16.41 -3.15 -2.19
C ASP A 51 -15.75 -4.32 -2.95
N ALA A 52 -15.26 -4.09 -4.17
CA ALA A 52 -14.54 -5.09 -4.96
C ALA A 52 -13.22 -5.52 -4.32
N ILE A 53 -12.56 -4.57 -3.65
CA ILE A 53 -11.35 -4.78 -2.86
C ILE A 53 -11.63 -5.66 -1.63
N SER A 54 -12.72 -5.39 -0.90
CA SER A 54 -13.08 -6.12 0.32
C SER A 54 -13.37 -7.61 0.09
N ALA A 55 -13.73 -8.00 -1.14
CA ALA A 55 -13.98 -9.41 -1.49
C ALA A 55 -12.71 -10.22 -1.84
N LEU A 56 -11.59 -9.56 -2.16
CA LEU A 56 -10.32 -10.19 -2.58
C LEU A 56 -9.20 -9.97 -1.53
N HIS A 57 -9.67 -9.75 -0.30
CA HIS A 57 -9.06 -8.94 0.75
C HIS A 57 -7.59 -9.25 1.09
N PRO A 58 -7.12 -10.50 1.25
CA PRO A 58 -5.75 -10.73 1.72
C PRO A 58 -4.70 -10.36 0.68
N THR A 59 -4.96 -10.70 -0.58
CA THR A 59 -3.99 -10.62 -1.67
C THR A 59 -3.67 -9.17 -2.04
N LEU A 60 -4.67 -8.29 -2.04
CA LEU A 60 -4.46 -6.87 -2.32
C LEU A 60 -4.13 -6.05 -1.07
N ALA A 61 -4.51 -6.50 0.15
CA ALA A 61 -4.18 -5.78 1.38
C ALA A 61 -2.67 -5.69 1.61
N VAL A 62 -1.96 -6.79 1.35
CA VAL A 62 -0.49 -6.83 1.51
C VAL A 62 0.22 -5.93 0.49
N VAL A 63 -0.32 -5.82 -0.72
CA VAL A 63 0.20 -4.93 -1.77
C VAL A 63 -0.04 -3.47 -1.43
N ALA A 64 -1.25 -3.15 -0.95
CA ALA A 64 -1.60 -1.80 -0.51
C ALA A 64 -0.77 -1.36 0.70
N LEU A 65 -0.44 -2.27 1.63
CA LEU A 65 0.44 -1.95 2.76
C LEU A 65 1.82 -1.46 2.30
N ILE A 66 2.44 -2.13 1.33
CA ILE A 66 3.74 -1.70 0.78
C ILE A 66 3.58 -0.33 0.11
N HIS A 67 2.53 -0.14 -0.68
CA HIS A 67 2.26 1.10 -1.39
C HIS A 67 2.04 2.29 -0.44
N ASP A 68 1.24 2.13 0.61
CA ASP A 68 1.00 3.18 1.61
C ASP A 68 2.31 3.63 2.27
N VAL A 69 3.21 2.69 2.55
CA VAL A 69 4.53 3.01 3.12
C VAL A 69 5.45 3.70 2.12
N GLU A 70 5.43 3.30 0.84
CA GLU A 70 6.17 4.00 -0.22
C GLU A 70 5.70 5.44 -0.39
N TRP A 71 4.39 5.68 -0.27
CA TRP A 71 3.80 7.01 -0.38
C TRP A 71 4.04 7.86 0.86
N HIS A 72 4.08 7.24 2.03
CA HIS A 72 4.54 7.89 3.25
C HIS A 72 6.00 8.34 3.15
N GLU A 73 6.86 7.55 2.49
CA GLU A 73 8.26 7.89 2.18
C GLU A 73 8.44 8.69 0.88
N SER A 74 7.37 9.26 0.31
CA SER A 74 7.44 9.99 -0.96
C SER A 74 8.55 11.04 -0.95
N ASP A 75 9.42 10.97 -1.96
CA ASP A 75 10.44 11.97 -2.26
C ASP A 75 9.96 13.02 -3.27
N GLN A 76 8.67 12.95 -3.64
CA GLN A 76 8.01 13.85 -4.60
C GLN A 76 8.59 13.76 -6.03
N SER A 77 9.42 12.76 -6.33
CA SER A 77 9.97 12.55 -7.67
C SER A 77 8.98 11.81 -8.58
N GLN A 78 9.00 12.14 -9.87
CA GLN A 78 8.21 11.44 -10.88
C GLN A 78 8.66 9.98 -11.04
N GLU A 79 9.97 9.73 -10.97
CA GLU A 79 10.56 8.39 -11.12
C GLU A 79 10.05 7.44 -10.03
N LYS A 80 10.13 7.82 -8.75
CA LYS A 80 9.64 6.97 -7.66
C LYS A 80 8.13 6.82 -7.64
N PHE A 81 7.40 7.85 -8.08
CA PHE A 81 5.95 7.75 -8.27
C PHE A 81 5.58 6.68 -9.30
N ASP A 82 6.23 6.71 -10.47
CA ASP A 82 6.00 5.74 -11.54
C ASP A 82 6.41 4.33 -11.10
N GLU A 83 7.56 4.19 -10.43
CA GLU A 83 8.03 2.93 -9.88
C GLU A 83 7.08 2.35 -8.82
N SER A 84 6.55 3.16 -7.92
CA SER A 84 5.61 2.71 -6.88
C SER A 84 4.31 2.19 -7.50
N ASN A 85 3.76 2.91 -8.48
CA ASN A 85 2.55 2.50 -9.18
C ASN A 85 2.78 1.23 -10.04
N ALA A 86 3.95 1.10 -10.66
CA ALA A 86 4.34 -0.11 -11.39
C ALA A 86 4.48 -1.31 -10.45
N ARG A 87 5.11 -1.13 -9.28
CA ARG A 87 5.25 -2.14 -8.23
C ARG A 87 3.91 -2.60 -7.69
N PHE A 88 2.94 -1.71 -7.50
CA PHE A 88 1.59 -2.09 -7.08
C PHE A 88 1.00 -3.17 -8.02
N LYS A 89 1.13 -2.96 -9.32
CA LYS A 89 0.68 -3.92 -10.33
C LYS A 89 1.45 -5.24 -10.24
N GLN A 90 2.79 -5.20 -10.20
CA GLN A 90 3.61 -6.42 -10.15
C GLN A 90 3.39 -7.23 -8.88
N ASN A 91 3.35 -6.59 -7.73
CA ASN A 91 3.07 -7.24 -6.45
C ASN A 91 1.65 -7.84 -6.43
N GLY A 92 0.67 -7.15 -6.99
CA GLY A 92 -0.67 -7.72 -7.18
C GLY A 92 -0.68 -8.96 -8.07
N TYR A 93 0.19 -9.02 -9.08
CA TYR A 93 0.32 -10.20 -9.93
C TYR A 93 1.00 -11.35 -9.18
N ILE A 94 2.09 -11.09 -8.48
CA ILE A 94 2.79 -12.10 -7.66
C ILE A 94 1.83 -12.71 -6.64
N ALA A 95 1.14 -11.85 -5.88
CA ALA A 95 0.20 -12.29 -4.86
C ALA A 95 -0.97 -13.10 -5.44
N ALA A 96 -1.54 -12.68 -6.58
CA ALA A 96 -2.60 -13.43 -7.25
C ALA A 96 -2.14 -14.82 -7.74
N LYS A 97 -0.92 -14.91 -8.27
CA LYS A 97 -0.34 -16.17 -8.77
C LYS A 97 -0.02 -17.15 -7.64
N ALA A 98 0.29 -16.64 -6.45
CA ALA A 98 0.56 -17.45 -5.26
C ALA A 98 -0.72 -17.98 -4.62
N GLU A 99 -1.78 -17.17 -4.59
CA GLU A 99 -3.07 -17.54 -3.98
C GLU A 99 -3.89 -18.48 -4.89
N TYR A 100 -3.86 -18.25 -6.20
CA TYR A 100 -4.77 -18.92 -7.15
C TYR A 100 -4.02 -19.71 -8.22
N ALA A 101 -4.47 -20.95 -8.44
CA ALA A 101 -4.01 -21.80 -9.53
C ALA A 101 -4.25 -21.13 -10.90
N TRP A 102 -3.50 -21.55 -11.93
CA TRP A 102 -3.56 -20.93 -13.26
C TRP A 102 -4.94 -21.03 -13.93
N TYR A 103 -5.74 -22.05 -13.59
CA TYR A 103 -7.08 -22.25 -14.14
C TYR A 103 -8.18 -21.52 -13.34
N ASP A 104 -7.86 -20.95 -12.18
CA ASP A 104 -8.84 -20.26 -11.35
C ASP A 104 -9.10 -18.84 -11.89
N PRO A 105 -10.34 -18.51 -12.29
CA PRO A 105 -10.66 -17.19 -12.85
C PRO A 105 -10.39 -16.03 -11.87
N ARG A 106 -10.44 -16.28 -10.55
CA ARG A 106 -10.18 -15.27 -9.52
C ARG A 106 -8.76 -14.71 -9.62
N ARG A 107 -7.78 -15.52 -10.04
CA ARG A 107 -6.40 -15.08 -10.34
C ARG A 107 -6.39 -13.86 -11.25
N TYR A 108 -7.11 -13.97 -12.36
CA TYR A 108 -7.13 -12.94 -13.40
C TYR A 108 -7.98 -11.73 -13.00
N ILE A 109 -9.01 -11.93 -12.19
CA ILE A 109 -9.78 -10.84 -11.59
C ILE A 109 -8.88 -10.00 -10.68
N VAL A 110 -8.13 -10.62 -9.76
CA VAL A 110 -7.19 -9.90 -8.88
C VAL A 110 -6.11 -9.19 -9.68
N MET A 111 -5.51 -9.84 -10.66
CA MET A 111 -4.51 -9.22 -11.54
C MET A 111 -5.09 -7.99 -12.26
N ASN A 112 -6.29 -8.10 -12.83
CA ASN A 112 -6.92 -6.97 -13.51
C ASN A 112 -7.24 -5.84 -12.52
N GLN A 113 -7.66 -6.15 -11.29
CA GLN A 113 -7.86 -5.14 -10.26
C GLN A 113 -6.57 -4.43 -9.88
N ALA A 114 -5.49 -5.15 -9.60
CA ALA A 114 -4.17 -4.56 -9.30
C ALA A 114 -3.71 -3.62 -10.43
N ARG A 115 -3.91 -4.02 -11.69
CA ARG A 115 -3.64 -3.18 -12.86
C ARG A 115 -4.52 -1.92 -12.89
N ARG A 116 -5.83 -2.05 -12.62
CA ARG A 116 -6.76 -0.91 -12.60
C ARG A 116 -6.39 0.07 -11.49
N PHE A 117 -6.05 -0.41 -10.30
CA PHE A 117 -5.59 0.42 -9.18
C PHE A 117 -4.31 1.17 -9.52
N GLY A 118 -3.27 0.47 -9.97
CA GLY A 118 -2.02 1.11 -10.39
C GLY A 118 -2.27 2.20 -11.45
N ASN A 119 -3.14 1.94 -12.42
CA ASN A 119 -3.50 2.94 -13.44
C ASN A 119 -4.28 4.14 -12.89
N ILE A 120 -5.14 3.94 -11.89
CA ILE A 120 -5.88 5.03 -11.23
C ILE A 120 -4.92 5.89 -10.42
N CYS A 121 -4.04 5.26 -9.61
CA CYS A 121 -3.00 5.96 -8.88
C CYS A 121 -2.08 6.73 -9.83
N GLN A 122 -1.66 6.12 -10.94
CA GLN A 122 -0.83 6.79 -11.96
C GLN A 122 -1.49 8.05 -12.54
N LYS A 123 -2.80 8.00 -12.80
CA LYS A 123 -3.53 9.11 -13.44
C LYS A 123 -3.88 10.24 -12.49
N PHE A 124 -4.22 9.93 -11.24
CA PHE A 124 -4.83 10.90 -10.32
C PHE A 124 -4.02 11.11 -9.04
N GLY A 125 -3.01 10.29 -8.79
CA GLY A 125 -2.27 10.24 -7.55
C GLY A 125 -1.15 11.27 -7.41
N TRP A 126 -0.72 11.93 -8.49
CA TRP A 126 0.43 12.85 -8.47
C TRP A 126 0.31 13.97 -7.44
N LYS A 127 -0.88 14.56 -7.31
CA LYS A 127 -1.13 15.60 -6.32
C LYS A 127 -0.95 15.07 -4.89
N ALA A 128 -1.41 13.86 -4.62
CA ALA A 128 -1.26 13.24 -3.31
C ALA A 128 0.19 12.83 -3.04
N TRP A 129 0.94 12.37 -4.05
CA TRP A 129 2.37 12.05 -3.96
C TRP A 129 3.22 13.26 -3.58
N THR A 130 2.92 14.42 -4.14
CA THR A 130 3.65 15.68 -3.89
C THR A 130 3.14 16.45 -2.66
N SER A 131 2.04 16.01 -2.06
CA SER A 131 1.51 16.66 -0.85
C SER A 131 2.26 16.19 0.40
N PRO A 132 2.49 17.07 1.39
CA PRO A 132 3.08 16.66 2.66
C PRO A 132 2.25 15.55 3.33
N CYS A 133 2.91 14.49 3.80
CA CYS A 133 2.20 13.42 4.51
C CYS A 133 1.64 13.93 5.85
N GLU A 134 0.33 13.77 6.06
CA GLU A 134 -0.38 14.22 7.26
C GLU A 134 -0.57 13.11 8.32
N CYS A 135 0.02 11.93 8.12
CA CYS A 135 -0.15 10.83 9.07
C CYS A 135 0.40 11.16 10.48
N ALA A 136 -0.09 10.44 11.50
CA ALA A 136 0.28 10.66 12.89
C ALA A 136 1.80 10.51 13.16
N VAL A 137 2.51 9.71 12.35
CA VAL A 137 3.98 9.55 12.45
C VAL A 137 4.67 10.85 12.04
N CYS A 138 4.34 11.39 10.86
CA CYS A 138 4.89 12.65 10.37
C CYS A 138 4.50 13.82 11.28
N GLU A 139 3.27 13.82 11.81
CA GLU A 139 2.82 14.87 12.73
C GLU A 139 3.62 14.87 14.04
N LYS A 140 3.85 13.71 14.66
CA LYS A 140 4.69 13.58 15.85
C LYS A 140 6.11 14.08 15.58
N LYS A 141 6.69 13.73 14.42
CA LYS A 141 8.03 14.18 14.01
C LYS A 141 8.10 15.70 13.90
N ARG A 142 7.17 16.33 13.17
CA ARG A 142 7.07 17.80 13.04
C ARG A 142 6.91 18.50 14.39
N ARG A 143 6.11 17.94 15.31
CA ARG A 143 5.92 18.50 16.66
C ARG A 143 7.20 18.43 17.50
N LYS A 144 8.01 17.37 17.34
CA LYS A 144 9.29 17.22 18.04
C LYS A 144 10.33 18.23 17.52
N GLU A 145 10.47 18.34 16.21
CA GLU A 145 11.38 19.30 15.57
C GLU A 145 11.06 20.76 15.96
N LYS A 146 9.76 21.12 16.02
CA LYS A 146 9.34 22.45 16.50
C LYS A 146 9.71 22.74 17.95
N LYS A 147 9.79 21.72 18.82
CA LYS A 147 10.19 21.89 20.23
C LYS A 147 11.70 21.99 20.39
N GLU A 148 12.47 21.37 19.50
CA GLU A 148 13.94 21.41 19.54
C GLU A 148 14.49 22.71 18.93
N ASN A 149 13.73 23.36 18.05
CA ASN A 149 14.07 24.64 17.42
C ASN A 149 13.47 25.88 18.12
N ALA A 150 12.80 25.71 19.27
CA ALA A 150 12.19 26.77 20.07
C ALA A 150 12.96 26.95 21.39
#